data_AF-A0A9P3BL93-F1
#
_entry.id   AF-A0A9P3BL93-F1
#
_cell.length_a   1.000
_cell.length_b   1.000
_cell.length_c   1.000
_cell.angle_alpha   90.00
_cell.angle_beta   90.00
_cell.angle_gamma   90.00
#
_symmetry.space_group_name_H-M   'P 1'
#
loop_
_entity.id
_entity.type
_entity.pdbx_description
1 polymer ?
#
loop_
_entity_poly.entity_id
_entity_poly.type
_entity_poly.pdbx_seq_one_letter_code
_entity_poly.pdbx_strand_id
1 'polypeptide(L)'
;MHLLPLILLPLTAQAINIVSSNDDGWAEINIRQFYQALTAAGHSVVVSAPAENQSGTGSSDKTPTTLTEPCEFNSCPSGSPATGYNASDPRLNYVNSYPVTSMKYGISTAAPPFFNDAPPALAVSGPNVGSNLGLAVYFSGTVGAAHYASEAGIPAIAFSGSTGSQTAWNVAVPAYSQVYAQLATKVTNKIVASGTPYLPNHVWLNVNFPEVSTECASADDFKFVLSRIFSGLLSADDVETCGSSRLPTESTVVGTDGCYVSISVGWSDKTDAAADVQAIVLDKLGDLLEEEAATLLWRGEATWVKLRWVSVPESKGGVLAEREFLFREVGLERWLNGLDLEGKDVATRIEQRRQNMEGRRLKLESTEGTGERKMDSKSAKGDKEIMRYGNDEKSPLENVSNDDIPYSDSDDGPIPESAGQIRVALLRGEQTRRVLAAI
;
A
#
# COMPACT_ATOMS: atom_id res chain seq x y z
N MET A 1 -2.27 43.34 -10.73
CA MET A 1 -2.51 41.90 -10.47
C MET A 1 -1.51 41.44 -9.44
N HIS A 2 -1.96 41.04 -8.25
CA HIS A 2 -1.10 40.42 -7.24
C HIS A 2 -1.28 38.91 -7.31
N LEU A 3 -0.20 38.18 -7.61
CA LEU A 3 -0.16 36.73 -7.52
C LEU A 3 -0.08 36.34 -6.04
N LEU A 4 -1.12 35.70 -5.51
CA LEU A 4 -0.98 34.98 -4.24
C LEU A 4 -0.12 33.73 -4.48
N PRO A 5 0.90 33.47 -3.64
CA PRO A 5 1.62 32.21 -3.70
C PRO A 5 0.71 31.09 -3.20
N LEU A 6 0.58 30.02 -3.99
CA LEU A 6 -0.15 28.81 -3.60
C LEU A 6 0.69 28.08 -2.54
N ILE A 7 0.36 28.27 -1.26
CA ILE A 7 1.00 27.52 -0.17
C ILE A 7 0.53 26.06 -0.27
N LEU A 8 1.41 25.17 -0.74
CA LEU A 8 1.26 23.75 -0.46
C LEU A 8 1.46 23.56 1.05
N LEU A 9 0.37 23.39 1.78
CA LEU A 9 0.42 22.76 3.09
C LEU A 9 0.85 21.30 2.86
N PRO A 10 1.98 20.83 3.41
CA PRO A 10 2.29 19.41 3.39
C PRO A 10 1.18 18.67 4.14
N LEU A 11 0.75 17.51 3.65
CA LEU A 11 0.04 16.56 4.50
C LEU A 11 1.01 16.15 5.60
N THR A 12 0.88 16.76 6.77
CA THR A 12 1.58 16.32 7.97
C THR A 12 1.00 14.98 8.37
N ALA A 13 1.71 13.89 8.07
CA ALA A 13 1.47 12.62 8.74
C ALA A 13 1.47 12.90 10.25
N GLN A 14 0.36 12.59 10.94
CA GLN A 14 0.25 12.87 12.36
C GLN A 14 1.14 11.88 13.12
N ALA A 15 2.35 12.33 13.44
CA ALA A 15 3.21 11.67 14.41
C ALA A 15 2.46 11.59 15.76
N ILE A 16 2.41 10.39 16.33
CA ILE A 16 1.71 10.11 17.60
C ILE A 16 2.57 9.23 18.50
N ASN A 17 2.24 9.22 19.78
CA ASN A 17 2.84 8.35 20.80
C ASN A 17 2.18 6.96 20.76
N ILE A 18 2.95 5.91 20.48
CA ILE A 18 2.45 4.52 20.37
C ILE A 18 3.19 3.61 21.35
N VAL A 19 2.44 2.92 22.21
CA VAL A 19 2.98 1.80 23.00
C VAL A 19 2.79 0.49 22.23
N SER A 20 3.84 -0.32 22.15
CA SER A 20 3.86 -1.58 21.39
C SER A 20 4.22 -2.77 22.29
N SER A 21 3.55 -3.90 22.11
CA SER A 21 3.76 -5.16 22.84
C SER A 21 3.64 -6.35 21.88
N ASN A 22 3.87 -7.57 22.37
CA ASN A 22 3.42 -8.83 21.76
C ASN A 22 3.26 -9.88 22.88
N ASP A 23 3.00 -11.14 22.52
CA ASP A 23 3.21 -12.30 23.37
C ASP A 23 4.36 -13.21 22.94
N ASP A 24 4.88 -13.08 21.72
CA ASP A 24 6.08 -13.82 21.28
C ASP A 24 7.35 -13.47 22.07
N GLY A 25 7.45 -12.26 22.62
CA GLY A 25 8.62 -11.79 23.35
C GLY A 25 9.31 -10.60 22.67
N TRP A 26 10.00 -9.79 23.48
CA TRP A 26 10.65 -8.55 23.04
C TRP A 26 11.75 -8.79 22.00
N ALA A 27 12.34 -9.99 21.95
CA ALA A 27 13.48 -10.35 21.12
C ALA A 27 13.10 -11.05 19.82
N GLU A 28 11.82 -11.22 19.55
CA GLU A 28 11.27 -11.72 18.29
C GLU A 28 11.37 -10.64 17.18
N ILE A 29 11.45 -11.05 15.91
CA ILE A 29 11.75 -10.18 14.78
C ILE A 29 10.56 -9.35 14.24
N ASN A 30 9.33 -9.86 14.25
CA ASN A 30 8.13 -9.15 13.81
C ASN A 30 7.89 -7.88 14.62
N ILE A 31 7.95 -7.95 15.96
CA ILE A 31 7.78 -6.74 16.79
C ILE A 31 8.89 -5.72 16.53
N ARG A 32 10.10 -6.16 16.18
CA ARG A 32 11.24 -5.30 15.84
C ARG A 32 11.08 -4.65 14.48
N GLN A 33 10.62 -5.40 13.47
CA GLN A 33 10.28 -4.85 12.16
C GLN A 33 9.12 -3.86 12.24
N PHE A 34 8.09 -4.16 13.05
CA PHE A 34 6.96 -3.26 13.24
C PHE A 34 7.35 -1.98 14.00
N TYR A 35 8.19 -2.08 15.04
CA TYR A 35 8.80 -0.91 15.68
C TYR A 35 9.57 -0.03 14.68
N GLN A 36 10.39 -0.64 13.83
CA GLN A 36 11.14 0.07 12.79
C GLN A 36 10.21 0.73 11.77
N ALA A 37 9.17 0.03 11.31
CA ALA A 37 8.21 0.56 10.33
C ALA A 37 7.38 1.73 10.87
N LEU A 38 6.84 1.63 12.09
CA LEU A 38 6.11 2.71 12.75
C LEU A 38 7.01 3.94 13.04
N THR A 39 8.25 3.70 13.46
CA THR A 39 9.21 4.79 13.70
C THR A 39 9.61 5.47 12.38
N ALA A 40 9.80 4.71 11.30
CA ALA A 40 10.05 5.24 9.96
C ALA A 40 8.85 6.01 9.37
N ALA A 41 7.62 5.64 9.75
CA ALA A 41 6.41 6.41 9.45
C ALA A 41 6.28 7.71 10.28
N GLY A 42 7.20 7.96 11.22
CA GLY A 42 7.30 9.20 12.00
C GLY A 42 6.64 9.15 13.39
N HIS A 43 6.14 8.00 13.84
CA HIS A 43 5.55 7.86 15.18
C HIS A 43 6.63 7.77 16.27
N SER A 44 6.32 8.26 17.47
CA SER A 44 7.13 8.04 18.66
C SER A 44 6.70 6.73 19.29
N VAL A 45 7.47 5.67 19.07
CA VAL A 45 7.12 4.30 19.51
C VAL A 45 7.93 3.90 20.74
N VAL A 46 7.33 3.16 21.67
CA VAL A 46 8.02 2.46 22.76
C VAL A 46 7.52 1.03 22.81
N VAL A 47 8.44 0.06 22.70
CA VAL A 47 8.15 -1.37 22.88
C VAL A 47 8.30 -1.72 24.35
N SER A 48 7.33 -2.46 24.86
CA SER A 48 7.34 -3.10 26.18
C SER A 48 6.68 -4.46 26.07
N ALA A 49 7.50 -5.51 25.98
CA ALA A 49 7.07 -6.87 25.66
C ALA A 49 7.65 -7.90 26.65
N PRO A 50 7.12 -9.14 26.69
CA PRO A 50 7.65 -10.21 27.53
C PRO A 50 9.15 -10.49 27.30
N ALA A 51 9.86 -10.94 28.33
CA ALA A 51 11.26 -11.37 28.22
C ALA A 51 11.43 -12.73 27.50
N GLU A 52 10.37 -13.54 27.49
CA GLU A 52 10.25 -14.88 26.89
C GLU A 52 8.92 -14.99 26.17
N ASN A 53 8.75 -15.97 25.27
CA ASN A 53 7.45 -16.25 24.64
C ASN A 53 6.38 -16.62 25.71
N GLN A 54 5.23 -15.96 25.65
CA GLN A 54 4.05 -16.11 26.51
C GLN A 54 2.77 -16.41 25.70
N SER A 55 2.90 -17.06 24.54
CA SER A 55 1.79 -17.57 23.73
C SER A 55 0.81 -18.39 24.56
N GLY A 56 -0.49 -18.22 24.33
CA GLY A 56 -1.54 -18.98 25.02
C GLY A 56 -1.87 -18.51 26.44
N THR A 57 -1.29 -17.39 26.91
CA THR A 57 -1.49 -16.88 28.29
C THR A 57 -2.70 -15.96 28.46
N GLY A 58 -3.40 -15.61 27.38
CA GLY A 58 -4.64 -14.82 27.40
C GLY A 58 -4.45 -13.46 28.07
N SER A 59 -5.32 -13.16 29.05
CA SER A 59 -5.23 -11.93 29.85
C SER A 59 -4.51 -12.11 31.20
N SER A 60 -3.53 -13.02 31.29
CA SER A 60 -2.77 -13.23 32.53
C SER A 60 -1.95 -11.98 32.91
N ASP A 61 -1.98 -11.59 34.19
CA ASP A 61 -1.18 -10.51 34.79
C ASP A 61 -0.44 -11.08 36.03
N LYS A 62 0.80 -10.66 36.25
CA LYS A 62 1.62 -11.07 37.39
C LYS A 62 2.74 -10.06 37.61
N THR A 63 3.04 -9.73 38.87
CA THR A 63 4.21 -8.91 39.22
C THR A 63 5.49 -9.49 38.60
N PRO A 64 6.25 -8.72 37.79
CA PRO A 64 7.51 -9.17 37.22
C PRO A 64 8.53 -9.57 38.30
N THR A 65 9.33 -10.60 38.02
CA THR A 65 10.39 -11.09 38.91
C THR A 65 11.74 -11.13 38.20
N THR A 66 12.85 -11.05 38.93
CA THR A 66 14.20 -11.24 38.37
C THR A 66 14.26 -12.51 37.50
N LEU A 67 14.96 -12.42 36.37
CA LEU A 67 15.11 -13.54 35.43
C LEU A 67 15.93 -14.67 36.05
N THR A 68 15.35 -15.86 36.11
CA THR A 68 16.06 -17.10 36.53
C THR A 68 16.73 -17.79 35.35
N GLU A 69 16.16 -17.66 34.16
CA GLU A 69 16.73 -18.12 32.88
C GLU A 69 17.08 -16.92 31.99
N PRO A 70 17.89 -17.08 30.94
CA PRO A 70 18.12 -16.03 29.94
C PRO A 70 16.81 -15.60 29.26
N CYS A 71 16.71 -14.34 28.83
CA CYS A 71 15.64 -13.92 27.92
C CYS A 71 15.67 -14.73 26.62
N GLU A 72 14.55 -14.75 25.89
CA GLU A 72 14.43 -15.36 24.56
C GLU A 72 15.62 -14.99 23.65
N PHE A 73 16.09 -15.97 22.87
CA PHE A 73 17.28 -15.86 22.01
C PHE A 73 18.58 -15.43 22.71
N ASN A 74 18.68 -15.62 24.04
CA ASN A 74 19.76 -15.11 24.88
C ASN A 74 19.92 -13.57 24.80
N SER A 75 18.82 -12.85 24.53
CA SER A 75 18.81 -11.40 24.39
C SER A 75 19.13 -10.65 25.69
N CYS A 76 19.04 -11.33 26.84
CA CYS A 76 19.57 -10.91 28.14
C CYS A 76 20.06 -12.16 28.91
N PRO A 77 21.04 -12.05 29.82
CA PRO A 77 21.49 -13.18 30.63
C PRO A 77 20.53 -13.50 31.79
N SER A 78 20.59 -14.74 32.29
CA SER A 78 20.02 -15.11 33.60
C SER A 78 20.56 -14.19 34.72
N GLY A 79 19.74 -13.91 35.72
CA GLY A 79 20.02 -12.93 36.79
C GLY A 79 19.72 -11.47 36.40
N SER A 80 19.26 -11.21 35.17
CA SER A 80 18.84 -9.87 34.75
C SER A 80 17.63 -9.37 35.58
N PRO A 81 17.48 -8.05 35.78
CA PRO A 81 16.37 -7.47 36.53
C PRO A 81 14.99 -7.86 35.98
N ALA A 82 13.94 -7.69 36.78
CA ALA A 82 12.57 -8.04 36.40
C ALA A 82 12.04 -7.29 35.16
N THR A 83 12.63 -6.14 34.84
CA THR A 83 12.36 -5.28 33.69
C THR A 83 13.65 -4.62 33.23
N GLY A 84 13.83 -4.41 31.93
CA GLY A 84 15.00 -3.74 31.38
C GLY A 84 14.82 -3.35 29.92
N TYR A 85 15.89 -2.89 29.27
CA TYR A 85 15.84 -2.36 27.91
C TYR A 85 17.11 -2.66 27.11
N ASN A 86 17.05 -2.49 25.79
CA ASN A 86 18.21 -2.62 24.91
C ASN A 86 19.19 -1.46 25.15
N ALA A 87 20.44 -1.74 25.48
CA ALA A 87 21.44 -0.72 25.80
C ALA A 87 21.69 0.31 24.67
N SER A 88 21.48 -0.09 23.41
CA SER A 88 21.63 0.79 22.22
C SER A 88 20.35 1.53 21.86
N ASP A 89 19.18 1.05 22.31
CA ASP A 89 17.89 1.71 22.11
C ASP A 89 16.95 1.49 23.32
N PRO A 90 16.94 2.43 24.27
CA PRO A 90 16.10 2.37 25.47
C PRO A 90 14.58 2.34 25.22
N ARG A 91 14.11 2.57 23.99
CA ARG A 91 12.68 2.39 23.65
C ARG A 91 12.28 0.92 23.50
N LEU A 92 13.24 -0.01 23.47
CA LEU A 92 13.02 -1.44 23.31
C LEU A 92 13.13 -2.13 24.68
N ASN A 93 12.00 -2.28 25.38
CA ASN A 93 11.94 -2.79 26.76
C ASN A 93 11.46 -4.25 26.83
N TYR A 94 12.00 -5.00 27.80
CA TYR A 94 11.51 -6.31 28.22
C TYR A 94 10.92 -6.26 29.62
N VAL A 95 9.96 -7.15 29.86
CA VAL A 95 9.31 -7.38 31.16
C VAL A 95 9.28 -8.88 31.40
N ASN A 96 9.84 -9.37 32.51
CA ASN A 96 9.79 -10.79 32.85
C ASN A 96 8.44 -11.17 33.48
N SER A 97 7.39 -11.13 32.66
CA SER A 97 6.01 -11.48 32.98
C SER A 97 5.18 -11.60 31.70
N TYR A 98 3.86 -11.69 31.85
CA TYR A 98 2.88 -11.86 30.79
C TYR A 98 2.67 -10.60 29.89
N PRO A 99 2.03 -10.76 28.73
CA PRO A 99 1.78 -9.69 27.76
C PRO A 99 0.95 -8.53 28.31
N VAL A 100 -0.08 -8.81 29.12
CA VAL A 100 -0.87 -7.78 29.82
C VAL A 100 -0.01 -7.00 30.80
N THR A 101 0.84 -7.68 31.56
CA THR A 101 1.83 -7.03 32.45
C THR A 101 2.77 -6.13 31.65
N SER A 102 3.21 -6.59 30.49
CA SER A 102 4.15 -5.89 29.60
C SER A 102 3.52 -4.62 29.01
N MET A 103 2.27 -4.70 28.52
CA MET A 103 1.50 -3.55 28.07
C MET A 103 1.27 -2.53 29.21
N LYS A 104 0.88 -3.01 30.39
CA LYS A 104 0.67 -2.19 31.61
C LYS A 104 1.94 -1.47 32.05
N TYR A 105 3.08 -2.14 32.07
CA TYR A 105 4.39 -1.53 32.32
C TYR A 105 4.77 -0.53 31.21
N GLY A 106 4.46 -0.85 29.96
CA GLY A 106 4.62 0.04 28.80
C GLY A 106 3.91 1.37 29.02
N ILE A 107 2.60 1.32 29.26
CA ILE A 107 1.73 2.48 29.49
C ILE A 107 2.17 3.30 30.71
N SER A 108 2.44 2.65 31.85
CA SER A 108 2.63 3.33 33.14
C SER A 108 4.07 3.74 33.45
N THR A 109 5.07 3.10 32.83
CA THR A 109 6.47 3.18 33.29
C THR A 109 7.47 3.31 32.15
N ALA A 110 7.42 2.47 31.12
CA ALA A 110 8.42 2.49 30.04
C ALA A 110 8.24 3.66 29.08
N ALA A 111 6.99 4.00 28.74
CA ALA A 111 6.68 5.01 27.73
C ALA A 111 6.71 6.48 28.22
N PRO A 112 6.25 6.85 29.43
CA PRO A 112 6.21 8.24 29.90
C PRO A 112 7.53 9.04 29.72
N PRO A 113 8.73 8.48 30.00
CA PRO A 113 9.99 9.20 29.78
C PRO A 113 10.28 9.60 28.32
N PHE A 114 9.71 8.87 27.35
CA PHE A 114 9.86 9.16 25.91
C PHE A 114 8.72 10.01 25.35
N PHE A 115 7.61 10.11 26.07
CA PHE A 115 6.38 10.81 25.68
C PHE A 115 6.18 12.13 26.42
N ASN A 116 7.15 12.55 27.25
CA ASN A 116 7.07 13.72 28.14
C ASN A 116 5.85 13.62 29.09
N ASP A 117 5.68 12.44 29.71
CA ASP A 117 4.57 12.07 30.59
C ASP A 117 3.16 12.13 29.96
N ALA A 118 3.06 12.38 28.64
CA ALA A 118 1.80 12.22 27.92
C ALA A 118 1.45 10.73 27.79
N PRO A 119 0.16 10.35 27.94
CA PRO A 119 -0.26 8.97 27.73
C PRO A 119 -0.02 8.53 26.27
N PRO A 120 0.17 7.22 26.02
CA PRO A 120 0.13 6.68 24.67
C PRO A 120 -1.21 7.03 24.00
N ALA A 121 -1.16 7.51 22.76
CA ALA A 121 -2.35 7.87 22.00
C ALA A 121 -2.99 6.66 21.29
N LEU A 122 -2.21 5.60 21.08
CA LEU A 122 -2.62 4.31 20.55
C LEU A 122 -1.77 3.20 21.19
N ALA A 123 -2.34 2.02 21.38
CA ALA A 123 -1.64 0.80 21.73
C ALA A 123 -1.66 -0.19 20.56
N VAL A 124 -0.58 -0.92 20.34
CA VAL A 124 -0.51 -1.99 19.34
C VAL A 124 0.10 -3.25 19.95
N SER A 125 -0.33 -4.43 19.49
CA SER A 125 0.26 -5.70 19.91
C SER A 125 0.49 -6.64 18.73
N GLY A 126 1.66 -7.30 18.70
CA GLY A 126 2.12 -8.15 17.60
C GLY A 126 3.05 -7.41 16.61
N PRO A 127 3.15 -7.84 15.34
CA PRO A 127 2.45 -8.98 14.74
C PRO A 127 2.86 -10.33 15.34
N ASN A 128 1.88 -11.08 15.84
CA ASN A 128 2.10 -12.41 16.42
C ASN A 128 2.51 -13.45 15.37
N VAL A 129 3.37 -14.40 15.76
CA VAL A 129 3.65 -15.63 15.01
C VAL A 129 2.47 -16.60 15.16
N GLY A 130 1.63 -16.67 14.13
CA GLY A 130 0.38 -17.45 14.11
C GLY A 130 -0.87 -16.57 14.23
N SER A 131 -1.96 -16.99 13.59
CA SER A 131 -3.24 -16.28 13.59
C SER A 131 -4.03 -16.45 14.89
N ASN A 132 -4.70 -15.39 15.34
CA ASN A 132 -5.58 -15.38 16.51
C ASN A 132 -7.04 -15.28 16.06
N LEU A 133 -7.60 -16.43 15.70
CA LEU A 133 -8.93 -16.57 15.07
C LEU A 133 -9.95 -17.19 16.04
N GLY A 134 -11.15 -16.62 16.13
CA GLY A 134 -12.27 -17.22 16.87
C GLY A 134 -11.92 -17.55 18.32
N LEU A 135 -12.10 -18.80 18.76
CA LEU A 135 -11.85 -19.21 20.16
C LEU A 135 -10.39 -18.99 20.63
N ALA A 136 -9.42 -18.87 19.72
CA ALA A 136 -8.03 -18.55 20.08
C ALA A 136 -7.90 -17.15 20.74
N VAL A 137 -8.79 -16.21 20.42
CA VAL A 137 -8.81 -14.84 20.97
C VAL A 137 -8.84 -14.80 22.51
N TYR A 138 -9.50 -15.76 23.16
CA TYR A 138 -9.53 -15.82 24.63
C TYR A 138 -8.18 -16.18 25.25
N PHE A 139 -7.38 -17.00 24.56
CA PHE A 139 -6.09 -17.51 25.01
C PHE A 139 -4.90 -16.74 24.41
N SER A 140 -5.13 -15.90 23.41
CA SER A 140 -4.12 -15.03 22.81
C SER A 140 -3.59 -14.01 23.80
N GLY A 141 -2.27 -13.98 24.00
CA GLY A 141 -1.59 -12.96 24.79
C GLY A 141 -1.50 -11.63 24.04
N THR A 142 -1.30 -11.67 22.71
CA THR A 142 -1.33 -10.49 21.84
C THR A 142 -2.69 -9.78 21.90
N VAL A 143 -3.80 -10.53 21.81
CA VAL A 143 -5.12 -9.93 22.00
C VAL A 143 -5.36 -9.53 23.45
N GLY A 144 -4.88 -10.30 24.43
CA GLY A 144 -4.94 -9.94 25.84
C GLY A 144 -4.31 -8.57 26.14
N ALA A 145 -3.15 -8.28 25.56
CA ALA A 145 -2.45 -7.00 25.69
C ALA A 145 -3.23 -5.83 25.04
N ALA A 146 -3.74 -6.01 23.81
CA ALA A 146 -4.55 -4.99 23.14
C ALA A 146 -5.87 -4.71 23.88
N HIS A 147 -6.58 -5.77 24.29
CA HIS A 147 -7.81 -5.68 25.08
C HIS A 147 -7.60 -4.96 26.42
N TYR A 148 -6.50 -5.27 27.13
CA TYR A 148 -6.15 -4.53 28.35
C TYR A 148 -5.95 -3.03 28.09
N ALA A 149 -5.29 -2.65 27.00
CA ALA A 149 -5.10 -1.24 26.66
C ALA A 149 -6.44 -0.53 26.36
N SER A 150 -7.37 -1.17 25.65
CA SER A 150 -8.71 -0.60 25.40
C SER A 150 -9.53 -0.42 26.68
N GLU A 151 -9.43 -1.36 27.62
CA GLU A 151 -10.06 -1.23 28.96
C GLU A 151 -9.36 -0.18 29.83
N ALA A 152 -8.08 0.09 29.60
CA ALA A 152 -7.35 1.22 30.20
C ALA A 152 -7.63 2.58 29.50
N GLY A 153 -8.54 2.62 28.52
CA GLY A 153 -8.94 3.84 27.82
C GLY A 153 -8.00 4.27 26.67
N ILE A 154 -7.08 3.39 26.24
CA ILE A 154 -6.18 3.64 25.10
C ILE A 154 -6.66 2.81 23.91
N PRO A 155 -7.02 3.41 22.77
CA PRO A 155 -7.48 2.66 21.59
C PRO A 155 -6.40 1.67 21.14
N ALA A 156 -6.79 0.45 20.78
CA ALA A 156 -5.84 -0.66 20.63
C ALA A 156 -6.05 -1.51 19.37
N ILE A 157 -4.95 -2.05 18.82
CA ILE A 157 -4.97 -2.97 17.67
C ILE A 157 -4.07 -4.18 17.95
N ALA A 158 -4.61 -5.38 17.80
CA ALA A 158 -3.87 -6.64 17.78
C ALA A 158 -3.61 -7.08 16.34
N PHE A 159 -2.38 -7.51 16.05
CA PHE A 159 -1.93 -7.98 14.74
C PHE A 159 -1.41 -9.41 14.84
N SER A 160 -1.73 -10.25 13.87
CA SER A 160 -1.34 -11.67 13.85
C SER A 160 -1.10 -12.15 12.42
N GLY A 161 0.01 -12.86 12.16
CA GLY A 161 0.35 -13.37 10.85
C GLY A 161 0.27 -14.90 10.79
N SER A 162 -0.35 -15.47 9.74
CA SER A 162 -0.51 -16.94 9.65
C SER A 162 0.79 -17.71 9.35
N THR A 163 1.85 -17.05 8.88
CA THR A 163 3.11 -17.68 8.47
C THR A 163 4.33 -17.18 9.25
N GLY A 164 5.41 -17.94 9.13
CA GLY A 164 6.65 -17.70 9.86
C GLY A 164 6.81 -18.62 11.06
N SER A 165 7.78 -18.28 11.90
CA SER A 165 8.15 -19.01 13.11
C SER A 165 8.90 -18.07 14.05
N GLN A 166 8.99 -18.39 15.34
CA GLN A 166 9.83 -17.67 16.29
C GLN A 166 11.23 -17.41 15.70
N THR A 167 11.58 -16.15 15.50
CA THR A 167 12.80 -15.75 14.79
C THR A 167 13.49 -14.62 15.56
N ALA A 168 14.78 -14.77 15.82
CA ALA A 168 15.54 -13.81 16.62
C ALA A 168 15.72 -12.46 15.91
N TRP A 169 15.59 -11.36 16.65
CA TRP A 169 15.78 -9.99 16.17
C TRP A 169 17.12 -9.70 15.44
N ASN A 170 18.14 -10.54 15.62
CA ASN A 170 19.51 -10.35 15.13
C ASN A 170 19.92 -11.26 13.97
N VAL A 171 18.98 -11.98 13.34
CA VAL A 171 19.23 -12.71 12.08
C VAL A 171 18.77 -11.91 10.85
N ALA A 172 18.98 -12.46 9.65
CA ALA A 172 18.45 -11.88 8.42
C ALA A 172 16.93 -11.85 8.46
N VAL A 173 16.33 -10.68 8.19
CA VAL A 173 14.88 -10.48 8.28
C VAL A 173 14.14 -11.31 7.22
N PRO A 174 13.22 -12.22 7.62
CA PRO A 174 12.38 -12.94 6.67
C PRO A 174 11.42 -12.03 5.92
N ALA A 175 11.09 -12.36 4.67
CA ALA A 175 10.15 -11.58 3.85
C ALA A 175 8.77 -11.41 4.52
N TYR A 176 8.23 -12.47 5.14
CA TYR A 176 6.94 -12.41 5.85
C TYR A 176 6.93 -11.33 6.95
N SER A 177 8.05 -11.17 7.67
CA SER A 177 8.16 -10.24 8.78
C SER A 177 8.11 -8.77 8.31
N GLN A 178 8.74 -8.49 7.16
CA GLN A 178 8.68 -7.17 6.53
C GLN A 178 7.27 -6.86 6.01
N VAL A 179 6.62 -7.82 5.34
CA VAL A 179 5.26 -7.66 4.83
C VAL A 179 4.25 -7.46 5.97
N TYR A 180 4.32 -8.25 7.05
CA TYR A 180 3.45 -8.05 8.22
C TYR A 180 3.68 -6.73 8.94
N ALA A 181 4.93 -6.27 9.06
CA ALA A 181 5.24 -4.94 9.62
C ALA A 181 4.67 -3.81 8.75
N GLN A 182 4.76 -3.93 7.42
CA GLN A 182 4.17 -2.97 6.47
C GLN A 182 2.63 -2.96 6.54
N LEU A 183 1.98 -4.13 6.54
CA LEU A 183 0.53 -4.25 6.65
C LEU A 183 0.01 -3.70 8.00
N ALA A 184 0.67 -4.02 9.11
CA ALA A 184 0.31 -3.49 10.43
C ALA A 184 0.49 -1.96 10.49
N THR A 185 1.52 -1.43 9.84
CA THR A 185 1.73 0.02 9.69
C THR A 185 0.66 0.66 8.80
N LYS A 186 0.24 0.01 7.71
CA LYS A 186 -0.82 0.48 6.79
C LYS A 186 -2.16 0.63 7.54
N VAL A 187 -2.57 -0.37 8.32
CA VAL A 187 -3.77 -0.31 9.17
C VAL A 187 -3.63 0.74 10.28
N THR A 188 -2.48 0.79 10.97
CA THR A 188 -2.21 1.77 12.04
C THR A 188 -2.33 3.20 11.51
N ASN A 189 -1.65 3.50 10.40
CA ASN A 189 -1.66 4.82 9.77
C ASN A 189 -3.05 5.20 9.27
N LYS A 190 -3.85 4.24 8.78
CA LYS A 190 -5.24 4.50 8.38
C LYS A 190 -6.10 4.92 9.57
N ILE A 191 -6.01 4.21 10.69
CA ILE A 191 -6.72 4.55 11.92
C ILE A 191 -6.28 5.91 12.47
N VAL A 192 -4.98 6.23 12.45
CA VAL A 192 -4.47 7.56 12.84
C VAL A 192 -4.99 8.66 11.91
N ALA A 193 -4.96 8.44 10.59
CA ALA A 193 -5.47 9.38 9.60
C ALA A 193 -6.99 9.61 9.68
N SER A 194 -7.74 8.66 10.25
CA SER A 194 -9.18 8.81 10.53
C SER A 194 -9.53 9.81 11.65
N GLY A 195 -8.50 10.36 12.33
CA GLY A 195 -8.66 11.38 13.36
C GLY A 195 -9.12 10.85 14.73
N THR A 196 -9.02 11.72 15.74
CA THR A 196 -9.38 11.42 17.13
C THR A 196 -10.88 11.59 17.40
N PRO A 197 -11.51 10.75 18.26
CA PRO A 197 -10.94 9.56 18.90
C PRO A 197 -10.64 8.48 17.85
N TYR A 198 -9.48 7.81 17.97
CA TYR A 198 -9.01 6.88 16.94
C TYR A 198 -9.89 5.63 16.82
N LEU A 199 -10.40 5.13 17.95
CA LEU A 199 -11.47 4.12 18.04
C LEU A 199 -12.45 4.58 19.13
N PRO A 200 -13.70 4.05 19.18
CA PRO A 200 -14.59 4.26 20.31
C PRO A 200 -14.02 3.67 21.62
N ASN A 201 -14.52 4.14 22.77
CA ASN A 201 -14.11 3.59 24.06
C ASN A 201 -14.41 2.08 24.14
N HIS A 202 -13.52 1.32 24.80
CA HIS A 202 -13.61 -0.15 24.94
C HIS A 202 -13.56 -0.95 23.62
N VAL A 203 -13.26 -0.29 22.49
CA VAL A 203 -13.03 -0.95 21.20
C VAL A 203 -11.55 -1.21 20.99
N TRP A 204 -11.28 -2.42 20.52
CA TRP A 204 -9.99 -2.84 19.99
C TRP A 204 -10.21 -3.56 18.66
N LEU A 205 -9.19 -3.58 17.79
CA LEU A 205 -9.27 -4.30 16.51
C LEU A 205 -8.46 -5.60 16.56
N ASN A 206 -9.02 -6.69 16.04
CA ASN A 206 -8.30 -7.94 15.79
C ASN A 206 -7.96 -8.02 14.29
N VAL A 207 -6.68 -8.04 13.95
CA VAL A 207 -6.21 -8.03 12.55
C VAL A 207 -5.40 -9.29 12.28
N ASN A 208 -5.88 -10.12 11.34
CA ASN A 208 -5.20 -11.34 10.93
C ASN A 208 -4.77 -11.24 9.46
N PHE A 209 -3.46 -11.35 9.24
CA PHE A 209 -2.86 -11.44 7.91
C PHE A 209 -2.81 -12.91 7.46
N PRO A 210 -3.15 -13.20 6.19
CA PRO A 210 -3.00 -14.55 5.63
C PRO A 210 -1.52 -14.82 5.28
N GLU A 211 -1.28 -15.89 4.54
CA GLU A 211 0.06 -16.34 4.20
C GLU A 211 0.80 -15.35 3.28
N VAL A 212 2.07 -15.06 3.60
CA VAL A 212 2.97 -14.32 2.70
C VAL A 212 3.59 -15.32 1.73
N SER A 213 2.94 -15.47 0.58
CA SER A 213 3.34 -16.39 -0.49
C SER A 213 4.07 -15.66 -1.64
N THR A 214 4.35 -16.38 -2.72
CA THR A 214 4.77 -15.77 -4.00
C THR A 214 3.68 -14.96 -4.69
N GLU A 215 2.41 -15.16 -4.32
CA GLU A 215 1.26 -14.40 -4.85
C GLU A 215 0.90 -13.21 -3.96
N CYS A 216 1.22 -13.29 -2.66
CA CYS A 216 1.01 -12.25 -1.66
C CYS A 216 2.37 -11.77 -1.11
N ALA A 217 3.21 -11.22 -1.99
CA ALA A 217 4.63 -10.97 -1.73
C ALA A 217 4.93 -9.55 -1.23
N SER A 218 4.00 -8.61 -1.44
CA SER A 218 4.08 -7.20 -1.06
C SER A 218 2.83 -6.78 -0.27
N ALA A 219 2.95 -5.82 0.65
CA ALA A 219 1.83 -5.28 1.42
C ALA A 219 0.74 -4.57 0.57
N ASP A 220 1.01 -4.32 -0.71
CA ASP A 220 0.04 -3.78 -1.67
C ASP A 220 -0.73 -4.86 -2.45
N ASP A 221 -0.32 -6.13 -2.38
CA ASP A 221 -1.09 -7.25 -2.92
C ASP A 221 -2.34 -7.56 -2.08
N PHE A 222 -2.34 -7.12 -0.81
CA PHE A 222 -3.36 -7.47 0.18
C PHE A 222 -4.55 -6.51 0.18
N LYS A 223 -5.74 -7.10 0.32
CA LYS A 223 -7.04 -6.41 0.47
C LYS A 223 -7.57 -6.62 1.88
N PHE A 224 -8.20 -5.60 2.45
CA PHE A 224 -8.71 -5.66 3.82
C PHE A 224 -10.22 -5.87 3.81
N VAL A 225 -10.71 -6.75 4.69
CA VAL A 225 -12.12 -7.12 4.80
C VAL A 225 -12.57 -6.91 6.24
N LEU A 226 -13.63 -6.12 6.44
CA LEU A 226 -14.27 -6.01 7.74
C LEU A 226 -14.91 -7.37 8.09
N SER A 227 -14.53 -7.92 9.24
CA SER A 227 -14.86 -9.27 9.66
C SER A 227 -15.40 -9.32 11.08
N ARG A 228 -15.69 -10.53 11.53
CA ARG A 228 -16.09 -10.83 12.91
C ARG A 228 -15.28 -12.00 13.49
N ILE A 229 -15.00 -11.94 14.79
CA ILE A 229 -14.24 -12.92 15.56
C ILE A 229 -15.02 -14.23 15.65
N PHE A 230 -16.29 -14.18 16.07
CA PHE A 230 -17.09 -15.37 16.33
C PHE A 230 -18.14 -15.63 15.25
N SER A 231 -18.83 -16.77 15.33
CA SER A 231 -19.98 -17.05 14.47
C SER A 231 -21.21 -16.25 14.92
N GLY A 232 -21.85 -15.55 13.97
CA GLY A 232 -23.04 -14.73 14.24
C GLY A 232 -24.34 -15.49 14.50
N LEU A 233 -24.31 -16.82 14.63
CA LEU A 233 -25.50 -17.67 14.79
C LEU A 233 -26.36 -17.30 16.02
N LEU A 234 -25.75 -16.71 17.05
CA LEU A 234 -26.41 -16.34 18.31
C LEU A 234 -26.25 -14.84 18.66
N SER A 235 -25.75 -14.01 17.74
CA SER A 235 -25.60 -12.57 17.95
C SER A 235 -26.69 -11.76 17.23
N ALA A 236 -26.82 -10.48 17.60
CA ALA A 236 -27.54 -9.50 16.77
C ALA A 236 -26.89 -9.37 15.38
N ASP A 237 -27.55 -8.63 14.49
CA ASP A 237 -26.99 -8.26 13.18
C ASP A 237 -25.75 -7.37 13.31
N ASP A 238 -24.86 -7.50 12.32
CA ASP A 238 -23.65 -6.71 12.15
C ASP A 238 -23.97 -5.44 11.34
N VAL A 239 -22.99 -4.54 11.17
CA VAL A 239 -23.11 -3.41 10.26
C VAL A 239 -23.41 -3.89 8.84
N GLU A 240 -24.37 -3.23 8.17
CA GLU A 240 -24.67 -3.53 6.78
C GLU A 240 -23.51 -3.09 5.87
N THR A 241 -22.88 -4.05 5.20
CA THR A 241 -21.88 -3.80 4.16
C THR A 241 -22.01 -4.81 3.05
N CYS A 242 -21.68 -4.42 1.81
CA CYS A 242 -21.83 -5.25 0.61
C CYS A 242 -23.24 -5.89 0.42
N GLY A 243 -24.29 -5.29 1.00
CA GLY A 243 -25.67 -5.82 0.95
C GLY A 243 -25.96 -6.96 1.94
N SER A 244 -25.13 -7.14 2.97
CA SER A 244 -25.30 -8.13 4.04
C SER A 244 -25.25 -7.46 5.42
N SER A 245 -26.17 -7.82 6.32
CA SER A 245 -26.11 -7.49 7.77
C SER A 245 -25.35 -8.54 8.59
N ARG A 246 -24.53 -9.36 7.93
CA ARG A 246 -23.70 -10.40 8.53
C ARG A 246 -22.30 -10.37 7.93
N LEU A 247 -21.31 -10.08 8.76
CA LEU A 247 -19.90 -10.07 8.35
C LEU A 247 -19.33 -11.49 8.24
N PRO A 248 -18.36 -11.73 7.33
CA PRO A 248 -17.63 -12.99 7.30
C PRO A 248 -16.78 -13.16 8.56
N THR A 249 -16.59 -14.39 9.02
CA THR A 249 -15.66 -14.64 10.14
C THR A 249 -14.21 -14.46 9.70
N GLU A 250 -13.33 -14.14 10.64
CA GLU A 250 -11.88 -14.04 10.38
C GLU A 250 -11.34 -15.29 9.67
N SER A 251 -11.72 -16.47 10.15
CA SER A 251 -11.34 -17.75 9.55
C SER A 251 -11.85 -17.93 8.12
N THR A 252 -13.02 -17.39 7.78
CA THR A 252 -13.51 -17.37 6.39
C THR A 252 -12.70 -16.40 5.54
N VAL A 253 -12.36 -15.21 6.06
CA VAL A 253 -11.57 -14.21 5.32
C VAL A 253 -10.16 -14.73 5.04
N VAL A 254 -9.38 -15.08 6.07
CA VAL A 254 -7.97 -15.50 5.89
C VAL A 254 -7.84 -16.91 5.29
N GLY A 255 -8.93 -17.69 5.27
CA GLY A 255 -9.02 -18.99 4.61
C GLY A 255 -9.60 -18.94 3.19
N THR A 256 -9.89 -17.75 2.66
CA THR A 256 -10.30 -17.57 1.24
C THR A 256 -9.06 -17.42 0.37
N ASP A 257 -9.01 -18.12 -0.76
CA ASP A 257 -7.92 -18.03 -1.74
C ASP A 257 -7.64 -16.57 -2.16
N GLY A 258 -6.43 -16.09 -1.85
CA GLY A 258 -5.98 -14.73 -2.14
C GLY A 258 -5.47 -13.98 -0.90
N CYS A 259 -5.07 -12.73 -1.10
CA CYS A 259 -4.37 -11.93 -0.08
C CYS A 259 -5.34 -11.14 0.82
N TYR A 260 -6.30 -11.82 1.46
CA TYR A 260 -7.36 -11.17 2.25
C TYR A 260 -7.00 -11.07 3.74
N VAL A 261 -6.82 -9.83 4.23
CA VAL A 261 -6.63 -9.50 5.64
C VAL A 261 -7.97 -9.31 6.32
N SER A 262 -8.19 -9.98 7.45
CA SER A 262 -9.38 -9.76 8.26
C SER A 262 -9.16 -8.63 9.27
N ILE A 263 -10.15 -7.76 9.45
CA ILE A 263 -10.18 -6.75 10.52
C ILE A 263 -11.52 -6.90 11.26
N SER A 264 -11.50 -7.39 12.49
CA SER A 264 -12.70 -7.50 13.34
C SER A 264 -12.73 -6.44 14.43
N VAL A 265 -13.94 -6.02 14.81
CA VAL A 265 -14.17 -5.03 15.86
C VAL A 265 -14.50 -5.76 17.17
N GLY A 266 -13.52 -5.82 18.07
CA GLY A 266 -13.65 -6.44 19.38
C GLY A 266 -14.20 -5.48 20.44
N TRP A 267 -14.93 -6.05 21.40
CA TRP A 267 -15.57 -5.33 22.51
C TRP A 267 -14.94 -5.67 23.88
N SER A 268 -15.46 -5.08 24.96
CA SER A 268 -14.95 -5.19 26.33
C SER A 268 -14.94 -6.60 26.92
N ASP A 269 -15.78 -7.52 26.42
CA ASP A 269 -15.83 -8.94 26.81
C ASP A 269 -15.05 -9.86 25.84
N LYS A 270 -14.26 -9.25 24.94
CA LYS A 270 -13.58 -9.88 23.80
C LYS A 270 -14.48 -10.49 22.73
N THR A 271 -15.80 -10.27 22.76
CA THR A 271 -16.70 -10.66 21.68
C THR A 271 -16.76 -9.60 20.57
N ASP A 272 -17.56 -9.85 19.54
CA ASP A 272 -17.83 -8.90 18.46
C ASP A 272 -18.62 -7.69 18.98
N ALA A 273 -18.17 -6.48 18.67
CA ALA A 273 -18.90 -5.25 18.98
C ALA A 273 -20.23 -5.16 18.21
N ALA A 274 -21.19 -4.38 18.71
CA ALA A 274 -22.49 -4.20 18.06
C ALA A 274 -22.41 -3.40 16.74
N ALA A 275 -23.42 -3.54 15.88
CA ALA A 275 -23.45 -2.96 14.53
C ALA A 275 -23.22 -1.44 14.47
N ASP A 276 -23.68 -0.68 15.46
CA ASP A 276 -23.46 0.77 15.56
C ASP A 276 -21.99 1.12 15.85
N VAL A 277 -21.33 0.34 16.70
CA VAL A 277 -19.89 0.44 16.97
C VAL A 277 -19.08 -0.01 15.75
N GLN A 278 -19.47 -1.12 15.11
CA GLN A 278 -18.85 -1.59 13.88
C GLN A 278 -18.95 -0.54 12.76
N ALA A 279 -20.07 0.19 12.65
CA ALA A 279 -20.25 1.25 11.66
C ALA A 279 -19.28 2.43 11.84
N ILE A 280 -18.93 2.80 13.08
CA ILE A 280 -17.93 3.84 13.35
C ILE A 280 -16.55 3.37 12.85
N VAL A 281 -16.20 2.10 13.06
CA VAL A 281 -14.92 1.55 12.57
C VAL A 281 -14.92 1.40 11.04
N LEU A 282 -16.05 1.01 10.43
CA LEU A 282 -16.22 0.94 8.98
C LEU A 282 -15.96 2.30 8.31
N ASP A 283 -16.53 3.39 8.84
CA ASP A 283 -16.29 4.75 8.33
C ASP A 283 -14.81 5.16 8.46
N LYS A 284 -14.18 4.85 9.59
CA LYS A 284 -12.75 5.13 9.83
C LYS A 284 -11.81 4.33 8.92
N LEU A 285 -12.15 3.08 8.61
CA LEU A 285 -11.38 2.23 7.71
C LEU A 285 -11.63 2.60 6.23
N GLY A 286 -12.84 3.04 5.86
CA GLY A 286 -13.17 3.67 4.57
C GLY A 286 -12.50 3.02 3.34
N ASP A 287 -11.73 3.82 2.60
CA ASP A 287 -10.98 3.42 1.39
C ASP A 287 -9.93 2.29 1.58
N LEU A 288 -9.61 1.88 2.80
CA LEU A 288 -8.77 0.68 3.04
C LEU A 288 -9.54 -0.62 2.77
N LEU A 289 -10.87 -0.58 2.91
CA LEU A 289 -11.78 -1.71 2.69
C LEU A 289 -12.40 -1.71 1.28
N GLU A 290 -12.39 -0.56 0.60
CA GLU A 290 -12.79 -0.50 -0.80
C GLU A 290 -11.65 -1.02 -1.69
N GLU A 291 -11.96 -1.79 -2.73
CA GLU A 291 -11.00 -1.92 -3.83
C GLU A 291 -10.79 -0.52 -4.42
N GLU A 292 -9.55 -0.03 -4.47
CA GLU A 292 -9.24 1.14 -5.27
C GLU A 292 -9.60 0.86 -6.75
N ALA A 293 -10.79 1.32 -7.14
CA ALA A 293 -11.26 1.35 -8.52
C ALA A 293 -10.47 2.34 -9.42
N ALA A 294 -9.22 2.64 -9.03
CA ALA A 294 -8.21 3.30 -9.84
C ALA A 294 -7.53 2.33 -10.84
N THR A 295 -7.63 1.01 -10.62
CA THR A 295 -7.00 -0.02 -11.49
C THR A 295 -7.94 -0.54 -12.59
N LEU A 296 -8.78 0.34 -13.16
CA LEU A 296 -9.74 -0.04 -14.22
C LEU A 296 -9.69 0.87 -15.46
N LEU A 297 -8.46 1.16 -15.92
CA LEU A 297 -8.15 1.43 -17.32
C LEU A 297 -7.10 0.44 -17.83
N TRP A 298 -7.60 -0.77 -18.14
CA TRP A 298 -7.02 -1.82 -19.00
C TRP A 298 -5.55 -2.25 -18.86
N ARG A 299 -5.33 -3.58 -18.81
CA ARG A 299 -4.05 -4.17 -19.20
C ARG A 299 -3.76 -3.84 -20.67
N GLY A 300 -2.81 -2.94 -20.93
CA GLY A 300 -2.28 -2.71 -22.28
C GLY A 300 -1.48 -1.43 -22.45
N GLU A 301 -2.02 -0.29 -22.02
CA GLU A 301 -1.43 1.04 -22.31
C GLU A 301 -1.52 1.97 -21.09
N ALA A 302 -0.38 2.50 -20.64
CA ALA A 302 -0.30 3.34 -19.46
C ALA A 302 -0.89 4.75 -19.72
N THR A 303 -2.16 4.94 -19.33
CA THR A 303 -2.82 6.26 -19.34
C THR A 303 -2.70 6.92 -17.96
N TRP A 304 -1.89 7.97 -17.87
CA TRP A 304 -1.70 8.75 -16.64
C TRP A 304 -2.88 9.69 -16.39
N VAL A 305 -3.77 9.34 -15.45
CA VAL A 305 -4.84 10.22 -14.99
C VAL A 305 -4.30 11.14 -13.89
N LYS A 306 -4.36 12.47 -14.12
CA LYS A 306 -3.95 13.46 -13.12
C LYS A 306 -5.17 14.06 -12.42
N LEU A 307 -5.48 13.54 -11.24
CA LEU A 307 -6.59 14.01 -10.41
C LEU A 307 -6.30 15.41 -9.83
N ARG A 308 -7.31 16.30 -9.85
CA ARG A 308 -7.28 17.59 -9.14
C ARG A 308 -8.65 17.92 -8.58
N TRP A 309 -8.69 18.28 -7.29
CA TRP A 309 -9.87 18.82 -6.66
C TRP A 309 -10.01 20.31 -6.98
N VAL A 310 -11.23 20.75 -7.31
CA VAL A 310 -11.58 22.16 -7.54
C VAL A 310 -12.72 22.54 -6.60
N SER A 311 -12.56 23.61 -5.82
CA SER A 311 -13.62 24.16 -4.99
C SER A 311 -14.47 25.15 -5.77
N VAL A 312 -15.80 25.05 -5.64
CA VAL A 312 -16.75 25.98 -6.26
C VAL A 312 -17.02 27.16 -5.30
N PRO A 313 -16.92 28.43 -5.75
CA PRO A 313 -17.23 29.59 -4.91
C PRO A 313 -18.68 29.61 -4.41
N GLU A 314 -18.89 30.05 -3.17
CA GLU A 314 -20.22 30.08 -2.51
C GLU A 314 -21.29 30.83 -3.31
N SER A 315 -20.91 31.84 -4.09
CA SER A 315 -21.81 32.62 -4.96
C SER A 315 -22.48 31.81 -6.08
N LYS A 316 -22.13 30.52 -6.25
CA LYS A 316 -22.80 29.56 -7.15
C LYS A 316 -23.48 28.40 -6.39
N GLY A 317 -23.70 28.52 -5.08
CA GLY A 317 -24.38 27.49 -4.28
C GLY A 317 -23.43 26.38 -3.81
N GLY A 318 -22.31 26.75 -3.20
CA GLY A 318 -21.22 25.83 -2.87
C GLY A 318 -21.54 24.79 -1.79
N VAL A 319 -22.00 23.59 -2.21
CA VAL A 319 -21.76 22.30 -1.50
C VAL A 319 -21.58 21.15 -2.53
N LEU A 320 -20.80 21.38 -3.60
CA LEU A 320 -20.55 20.39 -4.64
C LEU A 320 -19.07 20.41 -5.06
N ALA A 321 -18.39 19.28 -4.88
CA ALA A 321 -17.07 19.02 -5.45
C ALA A 321 -17.23 18.27 -6.78
N GLU A 322 -17.08 18.99 -7.89
CA GLU A 322 -17.11 18.40 -9.23
C GLU A 322 -15.80 17.65 -9.50
N ARG A 323 -15.87 16.37 -9.92
CA ARG A 323 -14.69 15.61 -10.35
C ARG A 323 -14.45 15.89 -11.83
N GLU A 324 -13.42 16.66 -12.13
CA GLU A 324 -12.99 16.91 -13.51
C GLU A 324 -12.01 15.83 -13.99
N PHE A 325 -12.35 15.16 -15.10
CA PHE A 325 -11.49 14.17 -15.76
C PHE A 325 -10.82 14.82 -16.97
N LEU A 326 -9.51 15.04 -16.88
CA LEU A 326 -8.74 15.69 -17.94
C LEU A 326 -8.02 14.64 -18.78
N PHE A 327 -8.69 14.17 -19.83
CA PHE A 327 -8.11 13.25 -20.81
C PHE A 327 -7.09 14.01 -21.69
N ARG A 328 -5.86 13.50 -21.76
CA ARG A 328 -4.90 13.91 -22.78
C ARG A 328 -5.03 12.93 -23.95
N GLU A 329 -5.79 13.30 -24.96
CA GLU A 329 -6.02 12.46 -26.14
C GLU A 329 -4.72 12.02 -26.81
N VAL A 330 -4.65 10.72 -27.12
CA VAL A 330 -3.72 10.18 -28.11
C VAL A 330 -4.55 9.68 -29.30
N GLY A 331 -4.93 10.60 -30.18
CA GLY A 331 -5.27 10.30 -31.58
C GLY A 331 -6.58 9.55 -31.86
N LEU A 332 -7.73 10.05 -31.40
CA LEU A 332 -9.06 9.57 -31.84
C LEU A 332 -9.25 9.67 -33.37
N GLU A 333 -8.53 10.60 -34.02
CA GLU A 333 -8.54 10.83 -35.47
C GLU A 333 -8.06 9.63 -36.32
N ARG A 334 -7.41 8.63 -35.71
CA ARG A 334 -7.01 7.39 -36.40
C ARG A 334 -8.10 6.32 -36.44
N TRP A 335 -9.19 6.49 -35.69
CA TRP A 335 -10.29 5.53 -35.61
C TRP A 335 -11.51 5.97 -36.43
N LEU A 336 -11.83 7.28 -36.46
CA LEU A 336 -13.04 7.79 -37.11
C LEU A 336 -12.91 8.08 -38.61
N ASN A 337 -11.70 8.24 -39.16
CA ASN A 337 -11.48 8.40 -40.61
C ASN A 337 -11.55 7.06 -41.40
N GLY A 338 -12.16 6.02 -40.83
CA GLY A 338 -12.26 4.67 -41.42
C GLY A 338 -13.62 4.31 -42.00
N LEU A 339 -14.61 5.20 -41.95
CA LEU A 339 -16.00 4.92 -42.35
C LEU A 339 -16.58 6.06 -43.21
N ASP A 340 -16.12 6.12 -44.45
CA ASP A 340 -16.96 6.54 -45.58
C ASP A 340 -16.86 5.47 -46.68
N LEU A 341 -18.01 4.91 -47.08
CA LEU A 341 -18.13 3.74 -47.95
C LEU A 341 -18.84 4.08 -49.26
N GLU A 342 -18.44 5.18 -49.92
CA GLU A 342 -18.86 5.46 -51.29
C GLU A 342 -17.68 5.47 -52.27
N GLY A 343 -17.59 4.42 -53.10
CA GLY A 343 -16.61 4.36 -54.19
C GLY A 343 -16.48 2.99 -54.86
N LYS A 344 -16.61 2.95 -56.19
CA LYS A 344 -16.47 1.72 -57.01
C LYS A 344 -15.01 1.28 -57.22
N ASP A 345 -14.20 1.14 -56.16
CA ASP A 345 -12.87 0.50 -56.27
C ASP A 345 -12.30 -0.09 -54.96
N VAL A 346 -13.17 -0.42 -53.99
CA VAL A 346 -12.75 -0.88 -52.66
C VAL A 346 -11.97 -2.22 -52.71
N ALA A 347 -12.44 -3.19 -53.51
CA ALA A 347 -11.82 -4.52 -53.61
C ALA A 347 -10.37 -4.45 -54.15
N THR A 348 -10.15 -3.66 -55.20
CA THR A 348 -8.85 -3.51 -55.87
C THR A 348 -7.81 -2.87 -54.93
N ARG A 349 -8.22 -1.87 -54.15
CA ARG A 349 -7.36 -1.21 -53.15
C ARG A 349 -7.05 -2.10 -51.94
N ILE A 350 -7.99 -2.96 -51.52
CA ILE A 350 -7.75 -3.94 -50.45
C ILE A 350 -6.70 -4.97 -50.91
N GLU A 351 -6.84 -5.51 -52.11
CA GLU A 351 -5.88 -6.52 -52.62
C GLU A 351 -4.48 -5.92 -52.87
N GLN A 352 -4.38 -4.70 -53.40
CA GLN A 352 -3.09 -3.98 -53.48
C GLN A 352 -2.44 -3.74 -52.11
N ARG A 353 -3.23 -3.48 -51.05
CA ARG A 353 -2.70 -3.32 -49.70
C ARG A 353 -2.30 -4.67 -49.08
N ARG A 354 -3.02 -5.75 -49.37
CA ARG A 354 -2.68 -7.12 -48.96
C ARG A 354 -1.34 -7.56 -49.54
N GLN A 355 -1.16 -7.38 -50.84
CA GLN A 355 0.10 -7.69 -51.55
C GLN A 355 1.28 -6.86 -51.04
N ASN A 356 1.08 -5.57 -50.74
CA ASN A 356 2.12 -4.73 -50.13
C ASN A 356 2.49 -5.15 -48.70
N MET A 357 1.54 -5.69 -47.92
CA MET A 357 1.81 -6.23 -46.58
C MET A 357 2.56 -7.57 -46.65
N GLU A 358 2.16 -8.49 -47.53
CA GLU A 358 2.88 -9.75 -47.78
C GLU A 358 4.31 -9.48 -48.29
N GLY A 359 4.50 -8.51 -49.19
CA GLY A 359 5.83 -8.10 -49.66
C GLY A 359 6.71 -7.50 -48.55
N ARG A 360 6.13 -6.81 -47.56
CA ARG A 360 6.87 -6.35 -46.37
C ARG A 360 7.22 -7.50 -45.42
N ARG A 361 6.32 -8.47 -45.24
CA ARG A 361 6.57 -9.66 -44.40
C ARG A 361 7.70 -10.52 -44.97
N LEU A 362 7.67 -10.81 -46.28
CA LEU A 362 8.73 -11.55 -46.97
C LEU A 362 10.10 -10.86 -46.86
N LYS A 363 10.11 -9.52 -46.83
CA LYS A 363 11.33 -8.72 -46.68
C LYS A 363 11.88 -8.71 -45.24
N LEU A 364 11.02 -8.90 -44.24
CA LEU A 364 11.43 -9.13 -42.85
C LEU A 364 11.96 -10.57 -42.67
N GLU A 365 11.23 -11.56 -43.18
CA GLU A 365 11.64 -12.98 -43.18
C GLU A 365 12.98 -13.21 -43.91
N SER A 366 13.29 -12.44 -44.98
CA SER A 366 14.60 -12.49 -45.64
C SER A 366 15.74 -11.80 -44.87
N THR A 367 15.44 -11.02 -43.83
CA THR A 367 16.44 -10.22 -43.08
C THR A 367 16.84 -10.89 -41.76
N GLU A 368 15.99 -11.75 -41.19
CA GLU A 368 16.31 -12.56 -40.00
C GLU A 368 17.00 -13.91 -40.33
N GLY A 369 17.22 -14.20 -41.61
CA GLY A 369 17.62 -15.52 -42.13
C GLY A 369 19.12 -15.82 -42.33
N THR A 370 20.06 -14.96 -41.93
CA THR A 370 21.51 -15.26 -42.04
C THR A 370 22.33 -14.66 -40.90
N GLY A 371 22.81 -15.49 -39.97
CA GLY A 371 23.62 -15.02 -38.84
C GLY A 371 24.35 -16.10 -38.04
N GLU A 372 25.27 -16.87 -38.64
CA GLU A 372 26.30 -17.55 -37.83
C GLU A 372 27.63 -17.85 -38.57
N ARG A 373 28.74 -17.67 -37.83
CA ARG A 373 30.12 -18.21 -38.00
C ARG A 373 31.18 -17.55 -38.92
N LYS A 374 32.17 -16.99 -38.21
CA LYS A 374 33.62 -17.37 -38.20
C LYS A 374 34.67 -16.58 -39.04
N MET A 375 35.60 -15.95 -38.28
CA MET A 375 37.06 -16.22 -38.21
C MET A 375 38.07 -15.09 -38.59
N ASP A 376 38.89 -14.74 -37.58
CA ASP A 376 40.32 -14.36 -37.57
C ASP A 376 40.95 -13.23 -38.43
N SER A 377 41.29 -12.16 -37.71
CA SER A 377 42.67 -11.66 -37.51
C SER A 377 43.31 -10.57 -38.41
N LYS A 378 44.06 -9.70 -37.72
CA LYS A 378 45.22 -8.86 -38.15
C LYS A 378 45.00 -7.62 -39.05
N SER A 379 45.27 -6.48 -38.40
CA SER A 379 46.37 -5.54 -38.73
C SER A 379 46.16 -4.36 -39.70
N ALA A 380 46.27 -3.16 -39.09
CA ALA A 380 46.96 -1.95 -39.57
C ALA A 380 46.36 -1.03 -40.66
N LYS A 381 46.32 0.27 -40.27
CA LYS A 381 46.62 1.50 -41.04
C LYS A 381 46.33 1.58 -42.55
N GLY A 382 45.65 2.67 -42.92
CA GLY A 382 46.09 3.49 -44.05
C GLY A 382 44.96 4.10 -44.88
N ASP A 383 44.92 5.43 -44.95
CA ASP A 383 44.03 6.17 -45.85
C ASP A 383 44.35 5.95 -47.34
N LYS A 384 43.29 6.01 -48.16
CA LYS A 384 43.17 6.49 -49.56
C LYS A 384 41.79 6.08 -50.08
N GLU A 385 40.86 6.97 -50.41
CA GLU A 385 40.90 8.09 -51.37
C GLU A 385 41.17 7.63 -52.82
N ILE A 386 40.12 7.63 -53.65
CA ILE A 386 40.04 7.68 -55.13
C ILE A 386 38.57 8.08 -55.41
N MET A 387 38.25 9.34 -55.74
CA MET A 387 38.46 10.09 -57.00
C MET A 387 37.39 9.83 -58.07
N ARG A 388 36.68 10.90 -58.48
CA ARG A 388 35.75 10.95 -59.62
C ARG A 388 36.32 11.85 -60.73
N TYR A 389 36.04 11.51 -61.98
CA TYR A 389 36.49 12.29 -63.15
C TYR A 389 35.70 13.60 -63.31
N GLY A 390 36.41 14.67 -63.65
CA GLY A 390 35.83 15.89 -64.22
C GLY A 390 35.84 15.84 -65.75
N ASN A 391 34.97 16.64 -66.38
CA ASN A 391 35.03 16.88 -67.82
C ASN A 391 36.17 17.84 -68.17
N ASP A 392 36.75 17.62 -69.35
CA ASP A 392 37.69 18.47 -70.10
C ASP A 392 39.21 18.33 -69.81
N GLU A 393 39.99 18.37 -70.90
CA GLU A 393 41.40 17.98 -70.93
C GLU A 393 42.36 19.11 -70.51
N LYS A 394 42.76 19.15 -69.23
CA LYS A 394 44.15 19.39 -68.70
C LYS A 394 44.13 19.59 -67.17
N SER A 395 44.90 18.76 -66.46
CA SER A 395 44.97 18.57 -64.99
C SER A 395 45.69 19.72 -64.22
N PRO A 396 45.82 19.72 -62.86
CA PRO A 396 45.22 18.83 -61.84
C PRO A 396 44.67 19.51 -60.53
N LEU A 397 43.77 18.78 -59.84
CA LEU A 397 43.50 18.69 -58.38
C LEU A 397 43.81 19.85 -57.39
N GLU A 398 42.78 20.36 -56.70
CA GLU A 398 42.86 21.04 -55.39
C GLU A 398 41.71 20.61 -54.45
N ASN A 399 41.85 20.92 -53.15
CA ASN A 399 41.00 20.42 -52.04
C ASN A 399 40.29 21.60 -51.35
N VAL A 400 38.96 21.54 -51.14
CA VAL A 400 38.20 22.57 -50.39
C VAL A 400 37.14 21.94 -49.48
N SER A 401 37.08 22.42 -48.25
CA SER A 401 36.17 22.05 -47.16
C SER A 401 34.87 22.86 -47.14
N ASN A 402 33.83 22.34 -46.48
CA ASN A 402 32.63 23.02 -45.94
C ASN A 402 32.22 24.38 -46.56
N ASP A 403 31.07 24.40 -47.24
CA ASP A 403 29.79 24.91 -46.71
C ASP A 403 28.66 24.74 -47.75
N ASP A 404 27.39 24.92 -47.33
CA ASP A 404 26.24 25.39 -48.15
C ASP A 404 25.68 24.51 -49.31
N ILE A 405 24.37 24.39 -49.62
CA ILE A 405 23.01 24.79 -49.11
C ILE A 405 22.05 23.61 -49.56
N PRO A 406 20.68 23.56 -49.49
CA PRO A 406 19.60 24.30 -48.79
C PRO A 406 18.99 23.49 -47.60
N TYR A 407 17.84 23.75 -46.95
CA TYR A 407 16.54 24.37 -47.35
C TYR A 407 15.89 25.27 -46.28
N SER A 408 15.18 26.29 -46.79
CA SER A 408 14.31 27.31 -46.17
C SER A 408 12.86 26.83 -45.97
N ASP A 409 11.94 27.50 -45.25
CA ASP A 409 11.94 28.52 -44.15
C ASP A 409 10.46 28.80 -43.77
N SER A 410 10.16 29.28 -42.54
CA SER A 410 8.85 29.79 -42.01
C SER A 410 7.57 28.90 -42.13
N ASP A 411 6.62 28.85 -41.20
CA ASP A 411 5.97 29.95 -40.44
C ASP A 411 5.15 29.43 -39.23
N ASP A 412 4.83 30.29 -38.25
CA ASP A 412 4.03 29.97 -37.04
C ASP A 412 2.50 30.19 -37.24
N GLY A 413 1.66 29.31 -36.67
CA GLY A 413 0.19 29.43 -36.73
C GLY A 413 -0.57 28.52 -35.74
N PRO A 414 -1.80 28.89 -35.28
CA PRO A 414 -2.28 28.52 -33.95
C PRO A 414 -2.99 27.16 -33.80
N ILE A 415 -3.01 26.72 -32.53
CA ILE A 415 -3.72 25.54 -31.99
C ILE A 415 -5.24 25.66 -32.21
N PRO A 416 -5.93 24.61 -32.70
CA PRO A 416 -7.38 24.47 -32.54
C PRO A 416 -7.71 23.96 -31.13
N GLU A 417 -8.48 24.73 -30.36
CA GLU A 417 -9.14 24.21 -29.15
C GLU A 417 -10.28 23.26 -29.54
N SER A 418 -10.17 21.98 -29.19
CA SER A 418 -11.32 21.08 -29.08
C SER A 418 -11.15 20.09 -27.93
N ALA A 419 -10.89 20.61 -26.73
CA ALA A 419 -10.93 19.79 -25.52
C ALA A 419 -12.37 19.38 -25.21
N GLY A 420 -12.72 18.13 -25.51
CA GLY A 420 -14.01 17.54 -25.13
C GLY A 420 -14.12 17.39 -23.61
N GLN A 421 -14.80 18.31 -22.94
CA GLN A 421 -14.96 18.31 -21.48
C GLN A 421 -16.22 17.51 -21.08
N ILE A 422 -16.06 16.22 -20.77
CA ILE A 422 -17.15 15.41 -20.19
C ILE A 422 -17.32 15.79 -18.71
N ARG A 423 -18.44 16.46 -18.38
CA ARG A 423 -18.79 16.81 -17.00
C ARG A 423 -19.77 15.78 -16.43
N VAL A 424 -19.34 15.05 -15.39
CA VAL A 424 -20.20 14.10 -14.67
C VAL A 424 -20.57 14.67 -13.31
N ALA A 425 -21.78 15.22 -13.22
CA ALA A 425 -22.34 15.72 -11.96
C ALA A 425 -22.94 14.57 -11.13
N LEU A 426 -22.29 14.22 -10.01
CA LEU A 426 -22.83 13.29 -9.02
C LEU A 426 -23.57 14.06 -7.92
N LEU A 427 -24.90 13.98 -7.92
CA LEU A 427 -25.76 14.56 -6.90
C LEU A 427 -25.87 13.61 -5.70
N ARG A 428 -25.46 14.07 -4.51
CA ARG A 428 -25.74 13.40 -3.23
C ARG A 428 -27.03 13.96 -2.64
N GLY A 429 -28.16 13.40 -3.05
CA GLY A 429 -29.47 13.66 -2.44
C GLY A 429 -29.91 12.53 -1.53
N GLU A 430 -30.60 12.85 -0.44
CA GLU A 430 -31.30 11.84 0.37
C GLU A 430 -32.42 11.20 -0.48
N GLN A 431 -32.41 9.87 -0.49
CA GLN A 431 -33.31 8.98 -1.24
C GLN A 431 -33.18 8.99 -2.80
N THR A 432 -33.04 7.78 -3.34
CA THR A 432 -33.11 7.40 -4.77
C THR A 432 -31.87 7.70 -5.64
N ARG A 433 -30.97 6.71 -5.74
CA ARG A 433 -29.97 6.67 -6.83
C ARG A 433 -30.65 6.31 -8.16
N ARG A 434 -30.66 7.23 -9.13
CA ARG A 434 -30.89 6.94 -10.56
C ARG A 434 -29.77 7.54 -11.39
N VAL A 435 -29.15 6.73 -12.23
CA VAL A 435 -28.27 7.20 -13.29
C VAL A 435 -29.16 7.70 -14.44
N LEU A 436 -29.02 8.97 -14.80
CA LEU A 436 -29.59 9.54 -16.01
C LEU A 436 -28.51 9.57 -17.10
N ALA A 437 -28.92 9.29 -18.34
CA ALA A 437 -28.02 9.05 -19.46
C ALA A 437 -27.24 10.31 -19.89
N ALA A 438 -26.11 10.08 -20.56
CA ALA A 438 -25.23 11.12 -21.08
C ALA A 438 -25.87 11.97 -22.20
N ILE A 439 -25.35 13.19 -22.34
CA ILE A 439 -25.42 14.04 -23.54
C ILE A 439 -23.97 14.27 -23.97
#